data_AF-A0A7S0P4P0-F1
#
_entry.id   AF-A0A7S0P4P0-F1
#
_cell.length_a   1.000
_cell.length_b   1.000
_cell.length_c   1.000
_cell.angle_alpha   90.00
_cell.angle_beta   90.00
_cell.angle_gamma   90.00
#
_symmetry.space_group_name_H-M   'P 1'
#
loop_
_entity.id
_entity.type
_entity.pdbx_description
1 polymer ?
#
loop_
_entity_poly.entity_id
_entity_poly.type
_entity_poly.pdbx_seq_one_letter_code
_entity_poly.pdbx_strand_id
1 'polypeptide(L)'
;ERLLTSEAALGRGVTAEGRLAQLAAAAAAQRGKAQLEDVAAWLMLNSMRSERIQFELWCFQCASNVWRKRALADLDASHAHVGEAGTRGDAAGRASLDVFRERVVRDVSNSVPKPKSLRDEIAAAARAHGALLQDVSDVNTIEKIQ
;
A
#
# COMPACT_ATOMS: atom_id res chain seq x y z
N GLU A 1 -21.13 18.25 -7.54
CA GLU A 1 -21.34 19.16 -6.38
C GLU A 1 -21.75 18.45 -5.09
N ARG A 2 -22.73 17.54 -5.09
CA ARG A 2 -23.23 16.86 -3.86
C ARG A 2 -22.13 16.22 -2.98
N LEU A 3 -21.13 15.60 -3.61
CA LEU A 3 -19.99 14.95 -2.91
C LEU A 3 -19.07 15.96 -2.21
N LEU A 4 -18.88 17.14 -2.81
CA LEU A 4 -18.02 18.17 -2.26
C LEU A 4 -18.71 18.87 -1.09
N THR A 5 -20.01 19.11 -1.21
CA THR A 5 -20.83 19.64 -0.11
C THR A 5 -20.96 18.66 1.05
N SER A 6 -21.00 17.35 0.82
CA SER A 6 -21.04 16.36 1.90
C SER A 6 -19.71 16.25 2.63
N GLU A 7 -18.60 16.14 1.90
CA GLU A 7 -17.26 16.03 2.51
C GLU A 7 -16.84 17.34 3.20
N ALA A 8 -17.15 18.50 2.63
CA ALA A 8 -16.88 19.79 3.26
C ALA A 8 -17.74 20.02 4.51
N ALA A 9 -18.99 19.55 4.50
CA ALA A 9 -19.86 19.59 5.67
C ALA A 9 -19.33 18.68 6.80
N LEU A 10 -18.91 17.46 6.47
CA LEU A 10 -18.26 16.53 7.39
C LEU A 10 -16.99 17.12 8.02
N GLY A 11 -16.12 17.74 7.21
CA GLY A 11 -14.89 18.38 7.70
C GLY A 11 -15.12 19.56 8.66
N ARG A 12 -16.31 20.20 8.58
CA ARG A 12 -16.71 21.32 9.45
C ARG A 12 -17.64 20.91 10.59
N GLY A 13 -18.03 19.64 10.68
CA GLY A 13 -18.98 19.14 11.68
C GLY A 13 -20.42 19.62 11.49
N VAL A 14 -20.81 20.00 10.28
CA VAL A 14 -22.18 20.43 9.93
C VAL A 14 -22.83 19.42 8.97
N THR A 15 -24.15 19.48 8.83
CA THR A 15 -24.85 18.67 7.82
C THR A 15 -24.70 19.30 6.43
N ALA A 16 -24.79 18.47 5.38
CA ALA A 16 -24.72 18.96 3.99
C ALA A 16 -25.81 20.00 3.68
N GLU A 17 -27.02 19.80 4.23
CA GLU A 17 -28.14 20.74 4.12
C GLU A 17 -27.85 22.06 4.85
N GLY A 18 -27.27 21.99 6.05
CA GLY A 18 -26.84 23.17 6.80
C GLY A 18 -25.78 23.98 6.05
N ARG A 19 -24.83 23.30 5.37
CA ARG A 19 -23.82 23.97 4.56
C ARG A 19 -24.42 24.65 3.33
N LEU A 20 -25.36 23.99 2.65
CA LEU A 20 -26.08 24.58 1.51
C LEU A 20 -26.89 25.82 1.93
N ALA A 21 -27.56 25.78 3.08
CA ALA A 21 -28.28 26.93 3.62
C ALA A 21 -27.34 28.10 3.95
N GLN A 22 -26.18 27.84 4.54
CA GLN A 22 -25.16 28.86 4.81
C GLN A 22 -24.60 29.50 3.53
N LEU A 23 -24.36 28.68 2.50
CA LEU A 23 -23.92 29.17 1.18
C LEU A 23 -25.02 29.99 0.50
N ALA A 24 -26.29 29.58 0.63
CA ALA A 24 -27.43 30.33 0.09
C ALA A 24 -27.61 31.69 0.80
N ALA A 25 -27.43 31.74 2.12
CA ALA A 25 -27.56 32.95 2.93
C ALA A 25 -26.41 33.97 2.73
N ALA A 26 -25.26 33.53 2.21
CA ALA A 26 -24.10 34.40 1.99
C ALA A 26 -24.25 35.31 0.75
N ALA A 27 -23.66 36.51 0.81
CA ALA A 27 -23.53 37.40 -0.36
C ALA A 27 -22.68 36.76 -1.47
N ALA A 28 -22.90 37.15 -2.72
CA ALA A 28 -22.31 36.47 -3.89
C ALA A 28 -20.77 36.39 -3.86
N ALA A 29 -20.08 37.47 -3.47
CA ALA A 29 -18.61 37.47 -3.37
C ALA A 29 -18.09 36.52 -2.27
N GLN A 30 -18.78 36.47 -1.13
CA GLN A 30 -18.45 35.63 0.02
C GLN A 30 -18.78 34.16 -0.26
N ARG A 31 -19.83 33.90 -1.04
CA ARG A 31 -20.19 32.56 -1.52
C ARG A 31 -19.10 31.97 -2.40
N GLY A 32 -18.59 32.74 -3.37
CA GLY A 32 -17.50 32.31 -4.24
C GLY A 32 -16.23 31.96 -3.47
N LYS A 33 -15.83 32.82 -2.51
CA LYS A 33 -14.70 32.53 -1.62
C LYS A 33 -14.91 31.26 -0.80
N ALA A 34 -16.09 31.11 -0.19
CA ALA A 34 -16.39 29.97 0.67
C ALA A 34 -16.47 28.64 -0.10
N GLN A 35 -16.89 28.66 -1.37
CA GLN A 35 -16.86 27.49 -2.25
C GLN A 35 -15.43 27.11 -2.64
N LEU A 36 -14.58 28.08 -2.97
CA LEU A 36 -13.17 27.82 -3.27
C LEU A 36 -12.42 27.26 -2.06
N GLU A 37 -12.72 27.74 -0.86
CA GLU A 37 -12.19 27.18 0.38
C GLU A 37 -12.62 25.72 0.58
N ASP A 38 -13.89 25.39 0.33
CA ASP A 38 -14.38 24.01 0.41
C ASP A 38 -13.70 23.10 -0.61
N VAL A 39 -13.50 23.57 -1.85
CA VAL A 39 -12.79 22.83 -2.90
C VAL A 39 -11.32 22.63 -2.53
N ALA A 40 -10.63 23.67 -2.08
CA ALA A 40 -9.23 23.59 -1.67
C ALA A 40 -9.03 22.64 -0.48
N ALA A 41 -9.90 22.72 0.52
CA ALA A 41 -9.88 21.81 1.66
C ALA A 41 -10.13 20.35 1.23
N TRP A 42 -11.11 20.12 0.35
CA TRP A 42 -11.40 18.80 -0.19
C TRP A 42 -10.20 18.24 -0.97
N LEU A 43 -9.56 19.04 -1.82
CA LEU A 43 -8.36 18.63 -2.57
C LEU A 43 -7.21 18.26 -1.64
N MET A 44 -6.92 19.08 -0.61
CA MET A 44 -5.86 18.78 0.35
C MET A 44 -6.12 17.48 1.11
N LEU A 45 -7.35 17.25 1.59
CA LEU A 45 -7.69 16.01 2.29
C LEU A 45 -7.54 14.79 1.39
N ASN A 46 -7.96 14.88 0.12
CA ASN A 46 -7.78 13.78 -0.83
C ASN A 46 -6.31 13.57 -1.21
N SER A 47 -5.52 14.64 -1.28
CA SER A 47 -4.06 14.55 -1.45
C SER A 47 -3.44 13.78 -0.29
N MET A 48 -3.75 14.14 0.95
CA MET A 48 -3.24 13.44 2.15
C MET A 48 -3.69 11.97 2.20
N ARG A 49 -4.94 11.68 1.84
CA ARG A 49 -5.44 10.29 1.74
C ARG A 49 -4.66 9.49 0.70
N SER A 50 -4.36 10.09 -0.45
CA SER A 50 -3.59 9.46 -1.52
C SER A 50 -2.13 9.25 -1.12
N GLU A 51 -1.52 10.24 -0.49
CA GLU A 51 -0.14 10.18 0.02
C GLU A 51 0.02 9.09 1.07
N ARG A 52 -0.97 8.90 1.95
CA ARG A 52 -0.97 7.78 2.90
C ARG A 52 -0.93 6.42 2.19
N ILE A 53 -1.76 6.23 1.17
CA ILE A 53 -1.77 4.98 0.39
C ILE A 53 -0.42 4.77 -0.30
N GLN A 54 0.14 5.83 -0.90
CA GLN A 54 1.46 5.78 -1.53
C GLN A 54 2.57 5.44 -0.54
N PHE A 55 2.52 5.99 0.67
CA PHE A 55 3.45 5.66 1.74
C PHE A 55 3.34 4.19 2.17
N GLU A 56 2.12 3.70 2.39
CA GLU A 56 1.91 2.29 2.75
C GLU A 56 2.41 1.34 1.64
N LEU A 57 2.18 1.67 0.36
CA LEU A 57 2.71 0.92 -0.79
C LEU A 57 4.24 0.99 -0.87
N TRP A 58 4.83 2.14 -0.55
CA TRP A 58 6.28 2.29 -0.49
C TRP A 58 6.89 1.41 0.60
N CYS A 59 6.29 1.35 1.80
CA CYS A 59 6.71 0.43 2.85
C CYS A 59 6.67 -1.03 2.38
N PHE A 60 5.60 -1.43 1.69
CA PHE A 60 5.48 -2.77 1.11
C PHE A 60 6.60 -3.06 0.10
N GLN A 61 6.90 -2.11 -0.79
CA GLN A 61 7.98 -2.25 -1.76
C GLN A 61 9.36 -2.34 -1.08
N CYS A 62 9.61 -1.53 -0.04
CA CYS A 62 10.85 -1.57 0.73
C CYS A 62 11.04 -2.93 1.41
N ALA A 63 10.01 -3.45 2.08
CA ALA A 63 10.06 -4.79 2.68
C ALA A 63 10.30 -5.88 1.63
N SER A 64 9.59 -5.81 0.50
CA SER A 64 9.77 -6.75 -0.61
C SER A 64 11.19 -6.73 -1.19
N ASN A 65 11.83 -5.56 -1.24
CA ASN A 65 13.21 -5.43 -1.71
C ASN A 65 14.22 -6.14 -0.80
N VAL A 66 13.98 -6.22 0.52
CA VAL A 66 14.84 -6.98 1.44
C VAL A 66 14.84 -8.46 1.04
N TRP A 67 13.66 -9.06 0.87
CA TRP A 67 13.54 -10.47 0.49
C TRP A 67 14.11 -10.76 -0.90
N ARG A 68 13.88 -9.87 -1.87
CA ARG A 68 14.43 -10.02 -3.24
C ARG A 68 15.94 -9.96 -3.27
N LYS A 69 16.55 -9.03 -2.54
CA LYS A 69 18.03 -8.93 -2.46
C LYS A 69 18.62 -10.19 -1.87
N ARG A 70 17.99 -10.72 -0.82
CA ARG A 70 18.44 -11.96 -0.19
C ARG A 70 18.28 -13.18 -1.09
N ALA A 71 17.10 -13.33 -1.69
CA ALA A 71 16.84 -14.39 -2.66
C ALA A 71 17.81 -14.36 -3.84
N LEU A 72 18.17 -13.17 -4.33
CA LEU A 72 19.16 -13.02 -5.39
C LEU A 72 20.56 -13.45 -4.94
N ALA A 73 20.99 -13.04 -3.74
CA ALA A 73 22.29 -13.45 -3.19
C ALA A 73 22.36 -14.98 -3.01
N ASP A 74 21.29 -15.59 -2.51
CA ASP A 74 21.20 -17.05 -2.34
C ASP A 74 21.24 -17.78 -3.71
N LEU A 75 20.57 -17.24 -4.74
CA LEU A 75 20.60 -17.78 -6.11
C LEU A 75 21.98 -17.64 -6.75
N ASP A 76 22.64 -16.49 -6.59
CA ASP A 76 23.98 -16.24 -7.13
C ASP A 76 25.01 -17.21 -6.52
N ALA A 77 24.95 -17.39 -5.19
CA ALA A 77 25.79 -18.35 -4.49
C ALA A 77 25.53 -19.81 -4.90
N SER A 78 24.26 -20.18 -5.08
CA SER A 78 23.87 -21.58 -5.34
C SER A 78 24.02 -21.99 -6.81
N HIS A 79 23.98 -21.04 -7.75
CA HIS A 79 23.89 -21.29 -9.19
C HIS A 79 24.94 -20.49 -10.00
N ALA A 80 26.11 -20.24 -9.41
CA ALA A 80 27.24 -19.56 -10.06
C ALA A 80 27.71 -20.25 -11.37
N HIS A 81 27.47 -21.56 -11.51
CA HIS A 81 27.83 -22.35 -12.69
C HIS A 81 26.63 -23.08 -13.29
N VAL A 82 26.44 -22.93 -14.61
CA VAL A 82 25.36 -23.59 -15.36
C VAL A 82 25.77 -25.02 -15.69
N GLY A 83 25.01 -26.02 -15.21
CA GLY A 83 25.15 -27.42 -15.62
C GLY A 83 25.70 -28.38 -14.56
N GLU A 84 25.96 -27.93 -13.33
CA GLU A 84 26.28 -28.84 -12.24
C GLU A 84 25.08 -29.75 -11.92
N ALA A 85 25.32 -31.06 -11.93
CA ALA A 85 24.28 -32.09 -11.82
C ALA A 85 23.62 -32.17 -10.42
N GLY A 86 24.13 -31.43 -9.42
CA GLY A 86 23.69 -31.50 -8.02
C GLY A 86 22.65 -30.47 -7.56
N THR A 87 22.40 -29.40 -8.32
CA THR A 87 21.57 -28.26 -7.87
C THR A 87 20.20 -28.16 -8.55
N ARG A 88 19.86 -29.12 -9.42
CA ARG A 88 18.55 -29.16 -10.09
C ARG A 88 17.42 -29.44 -9.09
N GLY A 89 16.76 -28.38 -8.64
CA GLY A 89 15.50 -28.47 -7.90
C GLY A 89 15.64 -28.43 -6.38
N ASP A 90 16.73 -27.86 -5.85
CA ASP A 90 16.84 -27.59 -4.42
C ASP A 90 15.64 -26.73 -3.95
N ALA A 91 15.07 -27.12 -2.81
CA ALA A 91 13.91 -26.46 -2.21
C ALA A 91 14.23 -25.00 -1.88
N ALA A 92 15.47 -24.71 -1.47
CA ALA A 92 15.96 -23.37 -1.20
C ALA A 92 15.99 -22.50 -2.47
N GLY A 93 16.56 -23.01 -3.58
CA GLY A 93 16.58 -22.30 -4.86
C GLY A 93 15.18 -22.02 -5.41
N ARG A 94 14.24 -22.97 -5.24
CA ARG A 94 12.82 -22.77 -5.61
C ARG A 94 12.13 -21.72 -4.73
N ALA A 95 12.39 -21.71 -3.43
CA ALA A 95 11.88 -20.69 -2.52
C ALA A 95 12.38 -19.29 -2.89
N SER A 96 13.66 -19.15 -3.27
CA SER A 96 14.23 -17.89 -3.75
C SER A 96 13.61 -17.43 -5.08
N LEU A 97 13.33 -18.36 -6.00
CA LEU A 97 12.63 -18.03 -7.24
C LEU A 97 11.17 -17.62 -7.00
N ASP A 98 10.49 -18.23 -6.03
CA ASP A 98 9.09 -17.92 -5.72
C ASP A 98 8.91 -16.48 -5.22
N VAL A 99 9.93 -15.84 -4.64
CA VAL A 99 9.92 -14.41 -4.28
C VAL A 99 9.71 -13.50 -5.49
N PHE A 100 10.22 -13.90 -6.66
CA PHE A 100 10.11 -13.13 -7.90
C PHE A 100 8.87 -13.50 -8.72
N ARG A 101 8.17 -14.58 -8.36
CA ARG A 101 7.01 -15.07 -9.09
C ARG A 101 5.74 -14.58 -8.42
N GLU A 102 5.09 -13.60 -9.03
CA GLU A 102 3.73 -13.26 -8.65
C GLU A 102 2.79 -14.38 -9.11
N ARG A 103 2.14 -15.06 -8.15
CA ARG A 103 1.15 -16.10 -8.48
C ARG A 103 -0.12 -15.44 -9.00
N VAL A 104 -0.31 -15.50 -10.32
CA VAL A 104 -1.57 -15.11 -10.95
C VAL A 104 -2.62 -16.19 -10.64
N VAL A 105 -3.41 -15.99 -9.58
CA VAL A 105 -4.56 -16.83 -9.27
C VAL A 105 -5.71 -16.41 -10.20
N ARG A 106 -6.28 -17.35 -10.94
CA ARG A 106 -7.41 -17.12 -11.86
C ARG A 106 -8.80 -17.35 -11.23
N ASP A 107 -8.83 -17.68 -9.95
CA ASP A 107 -10.07 -17.88 -9.22
C ASP A 107 -10.69 -16.52 -8.87
N VAL A 108 -11.92 -16.31 -9.33
CA VAL A 108 -12.67 -15.06 -9.09
C VAL A 108 -13.70 -15.36 -8.02
N SER A 109 -13.40 -14.95 -6.79
CA SER A 109 -14.34 -15.06 -5.67
C SER A 109 -15.62 -14.26 -5.96
N ASN A 110 -16.78 -14.85 -5.71
CA ASN A 110 -18.09 -14.19 -5.88
C ASN A 110 -18.43 -13.21 -4.73
N SER A 111 -17.43 -12.65 -4.06
CA SER A 111 -17.60 -11.75 -2.92
C SER A 111 -16.82 -10.45 -3.12
N VAL A 112 -17.37 -9.35 -2.57
CA VAL A 112 -16.71 -8.05 -2.64
C VAL A 112 -15.40 -8.10 -1.82
N PRO A 113 -14.24 -7.76 -2.41
CA PRO A 113 -12.98 -7.72 -1.69
C PRO A 113 -13.06 -6.75 -0.51
N LYS A 114 -12.73 -7.24 0.68
CA LYS A 114 -12.60 -6.38 1.86
C LYS A 114 -11.23 -5.72 1.84
N PRO A 115 -11.11 -4.42 2.17
CA PRO A 115 -9.83 -3.76 2.25
C PRO A 115 -8.98 -4.45 3.33
N LYS A 116 -7.78 -4.87 2.95
CA LYS A 116 -6.78 -5.41 3.87
C LYS A 116 -5.79 -4.31 4.22
N SER A 117 -5.30 -4.34 5.45
CA SER A 117 -4.20 -3.46 5.85
C SER A 117 -2.92 -3.91 5.14
N LEU A 118 -2.24 -2.99 4.46
CA LEU A 118 -0.94 -3.27 3.83
C LEU A 118 0.09 -3.75 4.87
N ARG A 119 -0.01 -3.31 6.13
CA ARG A 119 0.85 -3.79 7.22
C ARG A 119 0.66 -5.28 7.48
N ASP A 120 -0.58 -5.76 7.47
CA ASP A 120 -0.89 -7.18 7.66
C ASP A 120 -0.37 -8.02 6.50
N GLU A 121 -0.43 -7.47 5.28
CA GLU A 121 0.15 -8.09 4.08
C GLU A 121 1.67 -8.18 4.16
N ILE A 122 2.37 -7.12 4.60
CA ILE A 122 3.82 -7.15 4.84
C ILE A 122 4.15 -8.22 5.88
N ALA A 123 3.41 -8.28 6.99
CA ALA A 123 3.65 -9.29 8.03
C ALA A 123 3.38 -10.73 7.53
N ALA A 124 2.36 -10.93 6.71
CA ALA A 124 2.08 -12.22 6.08
C ALA A 124 3.19 -12.63 5.10
N ALA A 125 3.65 -11.70 4.28
CA ALA A 125 4.74 -11.95 3.33
C ALA A 125 6.09 -12.18 4.04
N ALA A 126 6.37 -11.45 5.13
CA ALA A 126 7.56 -11.70 5.96
C ALA A 126 7.55 -13.12 6.56
N ARG A 127 6.39 -13.60 7.02
CA ARG A 127 6.25 -15.01 7.49
C ARG A 127 6.43 -16.01 6.35
N ALA A 128 5.85 -15.75 5.18
CA ALA A 128 5.97 -16.64 4.02
C ALA A 128 7.42 -16.76 3.52
N HIS A 129 8.18 -15.67 3.57
CA HIS A 129 9.58 -15.62 3.17
C HIS A 129 10.56 -15.75 4.36
N GLY A 130 10.09 -16.21 5.52
CA GLY A 130 10.91 -16.31 6.73
C GLY A 130 12.14 -17.20 6.58
N ALA A 131 12.11 -18.20 5.68
CA ALA A 131 13.27 -19.04 5.38
C ALA A 131 14.47 -18.27 4.79
N LEU A 132 14.21 -17.12 4.16
CA LEU A 132 15.22 -16.24 3.59
C LEU A 132 15.74 -15.22 4.63
N LEU A 133 14.94 -14.89 5.65
CA LEU A 133 15.27 -13.94 6.71
C LEU A 133 16.13 -14.61 7.80
N GLN A 134 17.36 -14.98 7.46
CA GLN A 134 18.28 -15.64 8.39
C GLN A 134 19.04 -14.66 9.30
N ASP A 135 19.16 -13.40 8.88
CA ASP A 135 19.83 -12.36 9.66
C ASP A 135 18.82 -11.55 10.50
N VAL A 136 19.14 -11.37 11.78
CA VAL A 136 18.38 -10.54 12.72
C VAL A 136 18.33 -9.07 12.26
N SER A 137 19.34 -8.63 11.50
CA SER A 137 19.38 -7.29 10.88
C SER A 137 18.23 -7.06 9.89
N ASP A 138 17.87 -8.06 9.09
CA ASP A 138 16.83 -7.96 8.06
C ASP A 138 15.44 -7.89 8.70
N VAL A 139 15.22 -8.67 9.77
CA VAL A 139 13.99 -8.65 10.57
C VAL A 139 13.81 -7.28 11.23
N ASN A 140 14.87 -6.76 11.87
CA ASN A 140 14.85 -5.41 12.46
C ASN A 140 14.60 -4.31 11.41
N THR A 141 15.05 -4.50 10.18
CA THR A 141 14.82 -3.54 9.08
C THR A 141 13.36 -3.53 8.65
N ILE A 142 12.72 -4.71 8.58
CA ILE A 142 11.30 -4.83 8.25
C ILE A 142 10.42 -4.27 9.37
N GLU A 143 10.78 -4.52 10.64
CA GLU A 143 10.07 -3.97 11.80
C GLU A 143 10.14 -2.45 11.86
N LYS A 144 11.24 -1.83 11.40
CA LYS A 144 11.36 -0.36 11.31
C LYS A 144 10.56 0.26 10.17
N ILE A 145 10.22 -0.52 9.14
CA ILE A 145 9.44 -0.07 7.98
C ILE A 145 7.93 -0.12 8.27
N GLN A 146 7.52 -0.97 9.22
CA GLN A 146 6.15 -1.08 9.72
C GLN A 146 5.86 0.00 10.77
#